data_AF-A0A5C5GCG9-F1
#
_entry.id   AF-A0A5C5GCG9-F1
#
_cell.length_a   1.000
_cell.length_b   1.000
_cell.length_c   1.000
_cell.angle_alpha   90.00
_cell.angle_beta   90.00
_cell.angle_gamma   90.00
#
_symmetry.space_group_name_H-M   'P 1'
#
loop_
_entity.id
_entity.type
_entity.pdbx_description
1 polymer ?
#
loop_
_entity_poly.entity_id
_entity_poly.type
_entity_poly.pdbx_seq_one_letter_code
_entity_poly.pdbx_strand_id
1 'polypeptide(L)'
;MTIFLNPDLAASKSSRKKRQQAEVAPDTPATERALATLRRSLNKQVKKADNEERLRAKAIADTMPEFIAAMDEEVLTPFFFSLERLATAANRRRIASHPLRPEAVDEMHGDEDAKEERIAEEERKAAEAAERDAKTAKATPQDASAS
;
A
#
# COMPACT_ATOMS: atom_id res chain seq x y z
N MET A 1 7.98 -5.00 -59.56
CA MET A 1 7.52 -4.53 -58.24
C MET A 1 6.10 -4.01 -58.40
N THR A 2 5.09 -4.79 -57.97
CA THR A 2 3.69 -4.37 -57.94
C THR A 2 3.18 -4.54 -56.52
N ILE A 3 2.97 -3.43 -55.84
CA ILE A 3 2.30 -3.40 -54.53
C ILE A 3 0.80 -3.54 -54.84
N PHE A 4 0.24 -4.73 -54.59
CA PHE A 4 -1.21 -4.91 -54.59
C PHE A 4 -1.78 -4.22 -53.35
N LEU A 5 -2.34 -3.02 -53.53
CA LEU A 5 -3.29 -2.47 -52.57
C LEU A 5 -4.52 -3.39 -52.57
N ASN A 6 -4.81 -4.02 -51.43
CA ASN A 6 -6.04 -4.77 -51.23
C ASN A 6 -7.25 -3.85 -51.49
N PRO A 7 -8.12 -4.15 -52.48
CA PRO A 7 -9.26 -3.31 -52.84
C PRO A 7 -10.34 -3.27 -51.74
N ASP A 8 -10.32 -4.21 -50.79
CA ASP A 8 -11.22 -4.21 -49.61
C ASP A 8 -10.97 -3.05 -48.63
N LEU A 9 -9.82 -2.38 -48.71
CA LEU A 9 -9.51 -1.20 -47.89
C LEU A 9 -9.84 0.12 -48.60
N ALA A 10 -10.14 0.07 -49.90
CA ALA A 10 -10.44 1.24 -50.72
C ALA A 10 -11.95 1.53 -50.74
N ALA A 11 -12.43 2.10 -49.63
CA ALA A 11 -13.62 2.95 -49.55
C ALA A 11 -14.94 2.39 -50.14
N SER A 12 -15.75 1.76 -49.29
CA SER A 12 -17.20 1.82 -49.44
C SER A 12 -17.80 2.66 -48.32
N LYS A 13 -18.56 3.71 -48.66
CA LYS A 13 -19.32 4.51 -47.68
C LYS A 13 -20.32 3.65 -46.89
N SER A 14 -20.69 2.49 -47.42
CA SER A 14 -21.52 1.48 -46.76
C SER A 14 -20.80 0.75 -45.62
N SER A 15 -19.50 0.44 -45.74
CA SER A 15 -18.74 -0.20 -44.65
C SER A 15 -18.54 0.74 -43.46
N ARG A 16 -18.31 2.04 -43.69
CA ARG A 16 -18.24 3.06 -42.63
C ARG A 16 -19.60 3.22 -41.92
N LYS A 17 -20.72 3.20 -42.66
CA LYS A 17 -22.07 3.30 -42.08
C LYS A 17 -22.49 2.05 -41.30
N LYS A 18 -22.04 0.85 -41.74
CA LYS A 18 -22.24 -0.41 -41.01
C LYS A 18 -21.42 -0.46 -39.71
N ARG A 19 -20.25 0.19 -39.69
CA ARG A 19 -19.44 0.38 -38.46
C ARG A 19 -20.06 1.41 -37.50
N GLN A 20 -20.63 2.50 -38.02
CA GLN A 20 -21.29 3.52 -37.19
C GLN A 20 -22.63 3.06 -36.60
N GLN A 21 -23.32 2.08 -37.21
CA GLN A 21 -24.52 1.48 -36.62
C GLN A 21 -24.24 0.43 -35.54
N ALA A 22 -22.97 0.01 -35.37
CA ALA A 22 -22.56 -0.93 -34.33
C ALA A 22 -22.10 -0.24 -33.03
N GLU A 23 -22.03 1.09 -32.99
CA GLU A 23 -21.61 1.88 -31.82
C GLU A 23 -22.77 2.54 -31.04
N VAL A 24 -24.00 2.10 -31.27
CA VAL A 24 -25.08 2.35 -30.32
C VAL A 24 -25.42 1.00 -29.71
N ALA A 25 -24.89 0.74 -28.52
CA ALA A 25 -25.35 -0.39 -27.72
C ALA A 25 -26.89 -0.31 -27.67
N PRO A 26 -27.62 -1.36 -28.05
CA PRO A 26 -29.07 -1.27 -28.08
C PRO A 26 -29.58 -1.08 -26.65
N ASP A 27 -30.15 0.10 -26.34
CA ASP A 27 -30.95 0.37 -25.14
C ASP A 27 -32.28 -0.39 -25.25
N THR A 28 -32.21 -1.71 -25.15
CA THR A 28 -33.36 -2.60 -25.14
C THR A 28 -33.71 -2.96 -23.69
N PRO A 29 -34.98 -3.21 -23.37
CA PRO A 29 -35.36 -3.69 -22.05
C PRO A 29 -34.65 -5.01 -21.67
N ALA A 30 -34.18 -5.78 -22.66
CA ALA A 30 -33.38 -6.99 -22.46
C ALA A 30 -31.96 -6.66 -21.99
N THR A 31 -31.28 -5.69 -22.61
CA THR A 31 -29.94 -5.23 -22.18
C THR A 31 -30.00 -4.54 -20.82
N GLU A 32 -31.02 -3.74 -20.54
CA GLU A 32 -31.23 -3.17 -19.19
C GLU A 32 -31.40 -4.23 -18.11
N ARG A 33 -32.22 -5.28 -18.37
CA ARG A 33 -32.39 -6.41 -17.45
C ARG A 33 -31.10 -7.21 -17.25
N ALA A 34 -30.32 -7.41 -18.33
CA ALA A 34 -29.03 -8.08 -18.26
C ALA A 34 -28.04 -7.27 -17.39
N LEU A 35 -27.95 -5.95 -17.60
CA LEU A 35 -27.11 -5.06 -16.80
C LEU A 35 -27.58 -4.98 -15.35
N ALA A 36 -28.89 -4.94 -15.09
CA ALA A 36 -29.44 -4.95 -13.74
C ALA A 36 -29.12 -6.25 -12.99
N THR A 37 -29.15 -7.40 -13.69
CA THR A 37 -28.79 -8.70 -13.14
C THR A 37 -27.30 -8.77 -12.84
N LEU A 38 -26.46 -8.28 -13.76
CA LEU A 38 -25.02 -8.17 -13.55
C LEU A 38 -24.71 -7.29 -12.33
N ARG A 39 -25.27 -6.08 -12.25
CA ARG A 39 -25.11 -5.17 -11.10
C ARG A 39 -25.53 -5.83 -9.79
N ARG A 40 -26.67 -6.55 -9.77
CA ARG A 40 -27.14 -7.26 -8.57
C ARG A 40 -26.19 -8.39 -8.17
N SER A 41 -25.66 -9.15 -9.15
CA SER A 41 -24.71 -10.23 -8.89
C SER A 41 -23.37 -9.72 -8.35
N LEU A 42 -22.83 -8.64 -8.92
CA LEU A 42 -21.62 -7.98 -8.46
C LEU A 42 -21.80 -7.43 -7.04
N ASN A 43 -22.91 -6.71 -6.78
CA ASN A 43 -23.23 -6.23 -5.42
C ASN A 43 -23.35 -7.38 -4.41
N LYS A 44 -23.92 -8.53 -4.80
CA LYS A 44 -24.00 -9.71 -3.94
C LYS A 44 -22.61 -10.29 -3.65
N GLN A 45 -21.74 -10.36 -4.66
CA GLN A 45 -20.37 -10.85 -4.50
C GLN A 45 -19.55 -9.92 -3.59
N VAL A 46 -19.61 -8.60 -3.81
CA VAL A 46 -18.92 -7.61 -2.97
C VAL A 46 -19.39 -7.71 -1.52
N LYS A 47 -20.70 -7.76 -1.27
CA LYS A 47 -21.24 -7.93 0.09
C LYS A 47 -20.83 -9.24 0.73
N LYS A 48 -20.73 -10.32 -0.05
CA LYS A 48 -20.29 -11.62 0.47
C LYS A 48 -18.81 -11.55 0.87
N ALA A 49 -17.96 -10.98 0.03
CA ALA A 49 -16.53 -10.82 0.31
C ALA A 49 -16.30 -9.94 1.56
N ASP A 50 -16.97 -8.79 1.65
CA ASP A 50 -16.92 -7.89 2.81
C ASP A 50 -17.38 -8.59 4.10
N ASN A 51 -18.47 -9.36 4.03
CA ASN A 51 -18.93 -10.13 5.19
C ASN A 51 -17.96 -11.25 5.58
N GLU A 52 -17.34 -11.93 4.62
CA GLU A 52 -16.31 -12.94 4.90
C GLU A 52 -15.08 -12.32 5.56
N GLU A 53 -14.62 -11.16 5.08
CA GLU A 53 -13.50 -10.43 5.69
C GLU A 53 -13.82 -10.00 7.12
N ARG A 54 -15.02 -9.45 7.35
CA ARG A 54 -15.50 -9.11 8.70
C ARG A 54 -15.55 -10.32 9.62
N LEU A 55 -15.99 -11.49 9.13
CA LEU A 55 -16.04 -12.71 9.91
C LEU A 55 -14.63 -13.23 10.25
N ARG A 56 -13.67 -13.12 9.33
CA ARG A 56 -12.26 -13.46 9.60
C ARG A 56 -11.67 -12.53 10.66
N ALA A 57 -11.85 -11.22 10.52
CA ALA A 57 -11.39 -10.24 11.50
C ALA A 57 -12.03 -10.49 12.88
N LYS A 58 -13.33 -10.81 12.92
CA LYS A 58 -14.02 -11.17 14.15
C LYS A 58 -13.45 -12.44 14.77
N ALA A 59 -13.23 -13.50 13.99
CA ALA A 59 -12.66 -14.74 14.50
C ALA A 59 -11.26 -14.52 15.13
N ILE A 60 -10.44 -13.66 14.54
CA ILE A 60 -9.16 -13.24 15.13
C ILE A 60 -9.42 -12.48 16.44
N ALA A 61 -10.26 -11.44 16.42
CA ALA A 61 -10.55 -10.63 17.60
C ALA A 61 -11.11 -11.45 18.78
N ASP A 62 -11.96 -12.45 18.50
CA ASP A 62 -12.56 -13.33 19.50
C ASP A 62 -11.53 -14.32 20.10
N THR A 63 -10.45 -14.64 19.38
CA THR A 63 -9.42 -15.60 19.82
C THR A 63 -8.19 -14.94 20.46
N MET A 64 -7.92 -13.68 20.13
CA MET A 64 -6.76 -12.96 20.64
C MET A 64 -6.66 -12.88 22.17
N PRO A 65 -7.74 -12.68 22.96
CA PRO A 65 -7.63 -12.60 24.41
C PRO A 65 -7.10 -13.89 25.05
N GLU A 66 -7.63 -15.04 24.64
CA GLU A 66 -7.20 -16.35 25.12
C GLU A 66 -5.76 -16.64 24.68
N PHE A 67 -5.40 -16.24 23.46
CA PHE A 67 -4.04 -16.38 22.97
C PHE A 67 -3.04 -15.56 23.79
N ILE A 68 -3.35 -14.29 24.11
CA ILE A 68 -2.50 -13.43 24.94
C ILE A 68 -2.38 -14.00 26.36
N ALA A 69 -3.48 -14.51 26.93
CA ALA A 69 -3.47 -15.09 28.27
C ALA A 69 -2.64 -16.39 28.37
N ALA A 70 -2.49 -17.12 27.25
CA ALA A 70 -1.70 -18.34 27.18
C ALA A 70 -0.21 -18.11 26.84
N MET A 71 0.21 -16.87 26.57
CA MET A 71 1.60 -16.54 26.27
C MET A 71 2.45 -16.49 27.53
N ASP A 72 3.69 -16.98 27.42
CA ASP A 72 4.70 -16.83 28.47
C ASP A 72 5.14 -15.36 28.61
N GLU A 73 5.56 -14.98 29.81
CA GLU A 73 5.99 -13.61 30.14
C GLU A 73 7.15 -13.11 29.24
N GLU A 74 8.06 -14.02 28.87
CA GLU A 74 9.19 -13.74 27.97
C GLU A 74 8.74 -13.34 26.55
N VAL A 75 7.56 -13.81 26.12
CA VAL A 75 7.00 -13.54 24.78
C VAL A 75 6.02 -12.37 24.81
N LEU A 76 5.35 -12.15 25.95
CA LEU A 76 4.40 -11.05 26.16
C LEU A 76 5.05 -9.68 25.91
N THR A 77 6.25 -9.47 26.45
CA THR A 77 6.95 -8.18 26.33
C THR A 77 7.27 -7.80 24.87
N PRO A 78 7.99 -8.63 24.08
CA PRO A 78 8.25 -8.32 22.67
C PRO A 78 6.96 -8.28 21.83
N PHE A 79 5.94 -9.07 22.18
CA PHE A 79 4.63 -9.03 21.52
C PHE A 79 3.97 -7.66 21.65
N PHE A 80 3.77 -7.16 22.87
CA PHE A 80 3.16 -5.85 23.11
C PHE A 80 3.97 -4.70 22.50
N PHE A 81 5.30 -4.74 22.64
CA PHE A 81 6.19 -3.76 22.02
C PHE A 81 6.00 -3.68 20.50
N SER A 82 6.00 -4.82 19.82
CA SER A 82 5.81 -4.88 18.37
C SER A 82 4.41 -4.39 17.94
N LEU A 83 3.37 -4.77 18.70
CA LEU A 83 1.99 -4.38 18.44
C LEU A 83 1.82 -2.85 18.55
N GLU A 84 2.44 -2.23 19.55
CA GLU A 84 2.41 -0.79 19.77
C GLU A 84 3.14 -0.01 18.67
N ARG A 85 4.31 -0.49 18.21
CA ARG A 85 5.06 0.11 17.09
C ARG A 85 4.23 0.15 15.80
N LEU A 86 3.51 -0.93 15.50
CA LEU A 86 2.68 -1.06 14.28
C LEU A 86 1.34 -0.31 14.36
N ALA A 87 0.83 -0.08 15.57
CA ALA A 87 -0.48 0.52 15.78
C ALA A 87 -0.52 2.02 15.45
N THR A 88 -1.69 2.48 14.99
CA THR A 88 -1.99 3.92 14.95
C THR A 88 -1.92 4.53 16.35
N ALA A 89 -1.69 5.84 16.47
CA ALA A 89 -1.58 6.51 17.78
C ALA A 89 -2.77 6.25 18.71
N ALA A 90 -4.00 6.20 18.17
CA ALA A 90 -5.19 5.91 18.95
C ALA A 90 -5.23 4.46 19.45
N ASN A 91 -4.82 3.51 18.62
CA ASN A 91 -4.77 2.09 19.01
C ASN A 91 -3.61 1.80 19.95
N ARG A 92 -2.44 2.42 19.73
CA ARG A 92 -1.29 2.33 20.65
C ARG A 92 -1.70 2.71 22.07
N ARG A 93 -2.41 3.81 22.27
CA ARG A 93 -2.91 4.23 23.60
C ARG A 93 -3.83 3.19 24.24
N ARG A 94 -4.67 2.52 23.45
CA ARG A 94 -5.56 1.45 23.96
C ARG A 94 -4.78 0.20 24.31
N ILE A 95 -3.79 -0.18 23.48
CA ILE A 95 -2.91 -1.32 23.73
C ILE A 95 -2.04 -1.07 24.96
N ALA A 96 -1.51 0.14 25.13
CA ALA A 96 -0.72 0.53 26.30
C ALA A 96 -1.48 0.40 27.62
N SER A 97 -2.81 0.55 27.59
CA SER A 97 -3.69 0.34 28.74
C SER A 97 -4.12 -1.12 28.98
N HIS A 98 -3.56 -2.09 28.23
CA HIS A 98 -3.98 -3.48 28.33
C HIS A 98 -3.52 -4.12 29.67
N PRO A 99 -4.39 -4.86 30.39
CA PRO A 99 -4.07 -5.39 31.73
C PRO A 99 -2.88 -6.37 31.78
N LEU A 100 -2.66 -7.13 30.71
CA LEU A 100 -1.56 -8.11 30.61
C LEU A 100 -0.30 -7.52 29.96
N ARG A 101 -0.24 -6.21 29.74
CA ARG A 101 0.94 -5.56 29.16
C ARG A 101 2.04 -5.44 30.22
N PRO A 102 3.24 -5.99 29.99
CA PRO A 102 4.36 -5.82 30.92
C PRO A 102 4.87 -4.37 30.95
N GLU A 103 5.29 -3.88 32.12
CA GLU A 103 5.85 -2.54 32.29
C GLU A 103 7.15 -2.33 31.51
N ALA A 104 7.93 -3.41 31.30
CA ALA A 104 9.18 -3.39 30.52
C ALA A 104 9.00 -2.89 29.06
N VAL A 105 7.77 -2.90 28.54
CA VAL A 105 7.47 -2.39 27.19
C VAL A 105 7.73 -0.88 27.09
N ASP A 106 7.48 -0.11 28.16
CA ASP A 106 7.75 1.33 28.17
C ASP A 106 9.24 1.63 28.10
N GLU A 107 10.07 0.86 28.82
CA GLU A 107 11.53 0.95 28.76
C GLU A 107 12.05 0.61 27.37
N MET A 108 11.55 -0.48 26.75
CA MET A 108 11.91 -0.85 25.38
C MET A 108 11.58 0.24 24.35
N HIS A 109 10.47 0.96 24.53
CA HIS A 109 10.14 2.10 23.67
C HIS A 109 11.16 3.23 23.81
N GLY A 110 11.50 3.60 25.05
CA GLY A 110 12.51 4.63 25.30
C GLY A 110 13.87 4.29 24.71
N ASP A 111 14.33 3.06 24.88
CA ASP A 111 15.61 2.59 24.35
C ASP A 111 15.66 2.61 22.82
N GLU A 112 14.61 2.13 22.16
CA GLU A 112 14.54 2.07 20.70
C GLU A 112 14.35 3.46 20.08
N ASP A 113 13.55 4.34 20.69
CA ASP A 113 13.43 5.73 20.24
C ASP A 113 14.79 6.46 20.35
N ALA A 114 15.53 6.26 21.46
CA ALA A 114 16.86 6.81 21.62
C ALA A 114 17.90 6.23 20.65
N LYS A 115 17.74 4.97 20.21
CA LYS A 115 18.58 4.37 19.15
C LYS A 115 18.24 4.97 17.79
N GLU A 116 16.96 5.06 17.44
CA GLU A 116 16.49 5.65 16.18
C GLU A 116 16.93 7.12 16.05
N GLU A 117 16.87 7.91 17.13
CA GLU A 117 17.35 9.28 17.15
C GLU A 117 18.85 9.38 16.91
N ARG A 118 19.66 8.53 17.56
CA ARG A 118 21.11 8.49 17.34
C ARG A 118 21.46 8.14 15.90
N ILE A 119 20.81 7.13 15.33
CA ILE A 119 21.01 6.73 13.93
C ILE A 119 20.64 7.89 13.00
N ALA A 120 19.50 8.54 13.22
CA ALA A 120 19.07 9.68 12.41
C ALA A 120 20.03 10.88 12.52
N GLU A 121 20.62 11.13 13.69
CA GLU A 121 21.62 12.18 13.86
C GLU A 121 22.93 11.84 13.13
N GLU A 122 23.38 10.59 13.22
CA GLU A 122 24.56 10.11 12.49
C GLU A 122 24.37 10.19 10.97
N GLU A 123 23.20 9.80 10.46
CA GLU A 123 22.86 9.93 9.05
C GLU A 123 22.83 11.39 8.58
N ARG A 124 22.29 12.31 9.39
CA ARG A 124 22.30 13.75 9.10
C ARG A 124 23.72 14.30 9.05
N LYS A 125 24.57 13.93 10.01
CA LYS A 125 25.99 14.34 10.03
C LYS A 125 26.75 13.79 8.83
N ALA A 126 26.51 12.54 8.46
CA ALA A 126 27.12 11.92 7.28
C ALA A 126 26.65 12.60 5.99
N ALA A 127 25.36 12.91 5.86
CA ALA A 127 24.83 13.64 4.71
C ALA A 127 25.41 15.06 4.60
N GLU A 128 25.53 15.79 5.72
CA GLU A 128 26.11 17.13 5.75
C GLU A 128 27.62 17.11 5.42
N ALA A 129 28.36 16.12 5.93
CA ALA A 129 29.76 15.93 5.58
C ALA A 129 29.94 15.63 4.08
N ALA A 130 29.12 14.73 3.52
CA ALA A 130 29.14 14.42 2.10
C ALA A 130 28.77 15.64 1.23
N GLU A 131 27.83 16.49 1.66
CA GLU A 131 27.48 17.73 0.95
C GLU A 131 28.62 18.76 1.01
N ARG A 132 29.31 18.88 2.15
CA ARG A 132 30.48 19.74 2.30
C ARG A 132 31.63 19.28 1.41
N ASP A 133 31.92 17.98 1.38
CA ASP A 133 32.96 17.38 0.54
C ASP A 133 32.66 17.51 -0.96
N ALA A 134 31.39 17.38 -1.35
CA ALA A 134 30.95 17.62 -2.73
C ALA A 134 31.10 19.11 -3.14
N LYS A 135 30.87 20.05 -2.21
CA LYS A 135 31.04 21.49 -2.47
C LYS A 135 32.51 21.89 -2.56
N THR A 136 33.39 21.36 -1.72
CA THR A 136 34.85 21.61 -1.80
C THR A 136 35.47 20.98 -3.05
N ALA A 137 35.05 19.77 -3.44
CA ALA A 137 35.51 19.15 -4.69
C ALA A 137 35.11 19.96 -5.94
N LYS A 138 33.92 20.58 -5.95
CA LYS A 138 33.47 21.43 -7.07
C LYS A 138 34.13 22.82 -7.10
N ALA A 139 34.69 23.28 -5.98
CA ALA A 139 35.32 24.60 -5.83
C ALA A 139 36.83 24.61 -6.13
N THR A 140 37.42 23.50 -6.58
CA THR A 140 38.84 23.45 -6.98
C THR A 140 38.95 23.52 -8.50
N PRO A 141 39.06 24.70 -9.12
CA PRO A 141 39.37 24.82 -10.54
C PRO A 141 40.83 24.45 -10.79
N GLN A 142 40.99 23.71 -11.88
CA GLN A 142 42.20 23.17 -12.47
C GLN A 142 43.12 24.30 -12.94
N ASP A 143 43.92 24.88 -12.04
CA ASP A 143 44.94 25.88 -12.36
C ASP A 143 46.32 25.37 -11.94
N ALA A 144 46.83 24.36 -12.65
CA ALA A 144 48.23 23.94 -12.57
C ALA A 144 48.61 23.02 -13.74
N SER A 145 48.73 23.56 -14.95
CA SER A 145 49.72 23.06 -15.93
C SER A 145 49.87 24.03 -17.11
N ALA A 146 50.62 25.10 -16.91
CA ALA A 146 51.34 25.77 -17.99
C ALA A 146 52.81 25.85 -17.58
N SER A 147 53.63 24.98 -18.16
CA SER A 147 55.09 25.09 -18.23
C SER A 147 55.54 24.46 -19.53
#